data_AF-A0A7X7YV73-F1
#
_entry.id   AF-A0A7X7YV73-F1
#
_cell.length_a   1.000
_cell.length_b   1.000
_cell.length_c   1.000
_cell.angle_alpha   90.00
_cell.angle_beta   90.00
_cell.angle_gamma   90.00
#
_symmetry.space_group_name_H-M   'P 1'
#
loop_
_entity.id
_entity.type
_entity.pdbx_description
1 polymer ?
#
loop_
_entity_poly.entity_id
_entity_poly.type
_entity_poly.pdbx_seq_one_letter_code
_entity_poly.pdbx_strand_id
1 'polypeptide(L)'
;CVRNRPAVLDVGGACTTVAIMDPAGRPFVRDIGSGSDEILRRLASRAAVPLEIARAALLNYGLERSVGENLDTDESAGQSEQNGLLWDHLEGACAELVEDVATTLRYYAAQHGSGTPVQGSASLGSGARVEKLLVSGALAGIDEFIELLQTKLYIEVTPWNPVVAMSGDANQTPELAASLREAGSSMALAAGLAMRHI
;
A
#
# COMPACT_ATOMS: atom_id res chain seq x y z
N CYS A 1 1.95 -19.41 19.87
CA CYS A 1 2.14 -19.03 18.46
C CYS A 1 1.80 -17.55 18.35
N VAL A 2 2.79 -16.66 18.32
CA VAL A 2 2.54 -15.22 18.11
C VAL A 2 2.15 -15.10 16.65
N ARG A 3 0.87 -14.86 16.35
CA ARG A 3 0.46 -14.56 14.98
C ARG A 3 1.04 -13.19 14.64
N ASN A 4 1.94 -13.12 13.67
CA ASN A 4 2.32 -11.83 13.10
C ASN A 4 1.08 -11.19 12.50
N ARG A 5 0.70 -10.05 13.07
CA ARG A 5 -0.43 -9.26 12.59
C ARG A 5 0.13 -8.24 11.60
N PRO A 6 -0.37 -8.22 10.36
CA PRO A 6 0.07 -7.23 9.40
C PRO A 6 -0.35 -5.83 9.84
N ALA A 7 0.42 -4.83 9.44
CA ALA A 7 -0.06 -3.46 9.39
C ALA A 7 -0.85 -3.25 8.10
N VAL A 8 -1.79 -2.32 8.10
CA VAL A 8 -2.51 -1.85 6.91
C VAL A 8 -2.07 -0.41 6.63
N LEU A 9 -1.71 -0.14 5.39
CA LEU A 9 -1.45 1.19 4.84
C LEU A 9 -2.55 1.52 3.84
N ASP A 10 -3.46 2.41 4.20
CA ASP A 10 -4.51 2.88 3.30
C ASP A 10 -4.13 4.25 2.72
N VAL A 11 -3.81 4.30 1.43
CA VAL A 11 -3.43 5.54 0.74
C VAL A 11 -4.67 6.16 0.10
N GLY A 12 -5.32 7.07 0.82
CA GLY A 12 -6.43 7.87 0.30
C GLY A 12 -5.96 9.05 -0.56
N GLY A 13 -6.92 9.84 -1.05
CA GLY A 13 -6.64 11.05 -1.84
C GLY A 13 -5.87 12.11 -1.05
N ALA A 14 -6.43 12.53 0.10
CA ALA A 14 -5.88 13.62 0.91
C ALA A 14 -4.95 13.17 2.05
N CYS A 15 -5.11 11.94 2.55
CA CYS A 15 -4.33 11.41 3.67
C CYS A 15 -4.00 9.92 3.46
N THR A 16 -2.99 9.46 4.19
CA THR A 16 -2.63 8.05 4.30
C THR A 16 -2.82 7.58 5.73
N THR A 17 -3.43 6.42 5.94
CA THR A 17 -3.65 5.85 7.27
C THR A 17 -2.79 4.63 7.47
N VAL A 18 -2.07 4.55 8.59
CA VAL A 18 -1.39 3.33 9.06
C VAL A 18 -2.19 2.76 10.23
N ALA A 19 -2.68 1.53 10.09
CA ALA A 19 -3.39 0.81 11.14
C ALA A 19 -2.66 -0.48 11.52
N ILE A 20 -2.45 -0.70 12.82
CA ILE A 20 -1.77 -1.88 13.37
C ILE A 20 -2.62 -2.40 14.53
N MET A 21 -2.84 -3.71 14.58
CA MET A 21 -3.52 -4.32 15.72
C MET A 21 -2.52 -5.00 16.65
N ASP A 22 -2.43 -4.51 17.89
CA ASP A 22 -1.51 -5.09 18.87
C ASP A 22 -1.94 -6.51 19.30
N PRO A 23 -1.11 -7.29 20.01
CA PRO A 23 -1.47 -8.64 20.44
C PRO A 23 -2.73 -8.73 21.33
N ALA A 24 -3.07 -7.65 22.04
CA ALA A 24 -4.28 -7.56 22.86
C ALA A 24 -5.53 -7.16 22.06
N GLY A 25 -5.39 -6.91 20.75
CA GLY A 25 -6.50 -6.48 19.88
C GLY A 25 -6.77 -4.99 19.91
N ARG A 26 -5.90 -4.17 20.52
CA ARG A 26 -6.06 -2.72 20.52
C ARG A 26 -5.53 -2.13 19.21
N PRO A 27 -6.25 -1.18 18.61
CA PRO A 27 -5.79 -0.51 17.40
C PRO A 27 -4.74 0.55 17.75
N PHE A 28 -3.66 0.57 16.98
CA PHE A 28 -2.78 1.71 16.79
C PHE A 28 -3.11 2.29 15.42
N VAL A 29 -3.51 3.56 15.36
CA VAL A 29 -3.87 4.24 14.10
C VAL A 29 -3.12 5.55 14.03
N ARG A 30 -2.52 5.83 12.88
CA ARG A 30 -1.89 7.11 12.59
C ARG A 30 -2.24 7.58 11.21
N ASP A 31 -2.71 8.81 11.15
CA ASP A 31 -2.94 9.52 9.89
C ASP A 31 -1.69 10.32 9.53
N ILE A 32 -1.33 10.25 8.26
CA ILE A 32 -0.25 11.00 7.62
C ILE A 32 -0.92 12.00 6.67
N GLY A 33 -0.54 13.27 6.78
CA GLY A 33 -1.13 14.39 6.02
C GLY A 33 -0.76 14.43 4.54
N SER A 34 -0.38 13.30 3.95
CA SER A 34 -0.04 13.14 2.54
C SER A 34 -0.75 11.91 2.00
N GLY A 35 -1.56 12.09 0.97
CA GLY A 35 -2.21 11.02 0.21
C GLY A 35 -1.78 11.02 -1.26
N SER A 36 -2.52 10.30 -2.10
CA SER A 36 -2.22 10.17 -3.53
C SER A 36 -2.29 11.50 -4.29
N ASP A 37 -3.13 12.46 -3.86
CA ASP A 37 -3.26 13.76 -4.54
C ASP A 37 -1.99 14.61 -4.39
N GLU A 38 -1.31 14.51 -3.25
CA GLU A 38 -0.03 15.17 -3.00
C GLU A 38 1.09 14.50 -3.80
N ILE A 39 1.12 13.16 -3.80
CA ILE A 39 2.09 12.38 -4.56
C ILE A 39 1.98 12.68 -6.06
N LEU A 40 0.76 12.71 -6.60
CA LEU A 40 0.52 13.05 -8.00
C LEU A 40 0.99 14.47 -8.35
N ARG A 41 0.76 15.45 -7.46
CA ARG A 41 1.25 16.83 -7.66
C ARG A 41 2.77 16.90 -7.67
N ARG A 42 3.45 16.18 -6.78
CA ARG A 42 4.92 16.10 -6.74
C ARG A 42 5.48 15.39 -7.96
N LEU A 43 4.85 14.29 -8.39
CA LEU A 43 5.22 13.55 -9.59
C LEU A 43 5.13 14.46 -10.83
N ALA A 44 4.01 15.14 -11.00
CA ALA A 44 3.80 16.10 -12.09
C ALA A 44 4.86 17.22 -12.09
N SER A 45 5.13 17.80 -10.91
CA SER A 45 6.14 18.83 -10.75
C SER A 45 7.55 18.35 -11.05
N ARG A 46 7.90 17.12 -10.66
CA ARG A 46 9.23 16.50 -10.88
C ARG A 46 9.45 16.15 -12.34
N ALA A 47 8.45 15.57 -12.98
CA ALA A 47 8.47 15.22 -14.39
C ALA A 47 8.27 16.44 -15.32
N ALA A 48 7.98 17.62 -14.77
CA ALA A 48 7.66 18.83 -15.52
C ALA A 48 6.50 18.64 -16.52
N VAL A 49 5.49 17.87 -16.13
CA VAL A 49 4.29 17.58 -16.93
C VAL A 49 3.01 18.07 -16.23
N PRO A 50 1.92 18.33 -16.97
CA PRO A 50 0.60 18.56 -16.39
C PRO A 50 0.15 17.41 -15.48
N LEU A 51 -0.68 17.73 -14.48
CA LEU A 51 -1.18 16.76 -13.50
C LEU A 51 -1.96 15.61 -14.15
N GLU A 52 -2.68 15.90 -15.22
CA GLU A 52 -3.47 14.94 -15.98
C GLU A 52 -2.56 13.90 -16.65
N ILE A 53 -1.40 14.32 -17.16
CA ILE A 53 -0.42 13.42 -17.77
C ILE A 53 0.21 12.54 -16.69
N ALA A 54 0.61 13.11 -15.56
CA ALA A 54 1.15 12.34 -14.44
C ALA A 54 0.14 11.31 -13.91
N ARG A 55 -1.14 11.68 -13.81
CA ARG A 55 -2.23 10.78 -13.40
C ARG A 55 -2.43 9.65 -14.41
N ALA A 56 -2.47 9.97 -15.71
CA ALA A 56 -2.62 8.96 -16.75
C ALA A 56 -1.44 7.98 -16.76
N ALA A 57 -0.21 8.49 -16.64
CA ALA A 57 0.98 7.65 -16.55
C ALA A 57 0.93 6.70 -15.35
N LEU A 58 0.53 7.20 -14.18
CA LEU A 58 0.41 6.40 -12.96
C LEU A 58 -0.67 5.31 -13.06
N LEU A 59 -1.81 5.60 -13.68
CA LEU A 59 -2.89 4.63 -13.90
C LEU A 59 -2.51 3.58 -14.95
N ASN A 60 -1.81 3.99 -16.02
CA ASN A 60 -1.41 3.10 -17.11
C ASN A 60 -0.32 2.12 -16.69
N TYR A 61 0.53 2.47 -15.73
CA TYR A 61 1.53 1.56 -15.15
C TYR A 61 0.92 0.27 -14.58
N GLY A 62 -0.26 0.36 -13.94
CA GLY A 62 -0.98 -0.82 -13.46
C GLY A 62 -1.69 -1.63 -14.56
N LEU A 63 -1.93 -1.03 -15.73
CA LEU A 63 -2.65 -1.63 -16.85
C LEU A 63 -1.73 -2.33 -17.86
N GLU A 64 -0.57 -1.76 -18.19
CA GLU A 64 0.34 -2.30 -19.20
C GLU A 64 0.90 -3.68 -18.83
N ARG A 65 1.09 -3.97 -17.52
CA ARG A 65 1.49 -5.30 -17.04
C ARG A 65 0.39 -6.35 -17.14
N SER A 66 -0.88 -5.96 -17.07
CA SER A 66 -2.02 -6.89 -17.19
C SER A 66 -2.27 -7.35 -18.64
N VAL A 67 -1.79 -6.59 -19.62
CA VAL A 67 -1.91 -6.87 -21.06
C VAL A 67 -0.62 -7.50 -21.62
N GLY A 68 0.52 -7.30 -20.97
CA GLY A 68 1.86 -7.68 -21.43
C GLY A 68 2.23 -9.18 -21.36
N GLU A 69 1.42 -10.06 -20.78
CA GLU A 69 1.73 -11.50 -20.75
C GLU A 69 1.59 -12.23 -22.11
N ASN A 70 1.36 -11.54 -23.23
CA ASN A 70 1.12 -12.22 -24.53
C ASN A 70 1.78 -11.67 -25.79
N LEU A 71 2.65 -10.66 -25.77
CA LEU A 71 3.30 -10.20 -27.02
C LEU A 71 4.77 -9.84 -26.84
N ASP A 72 5.64 -10.77 -27.23
CA ASP A 72 7.01 -10.49 -27.64
C ASP A 72 6.98 -9.46 -28.79
N THR A 73 7.38 -8.21 -28.54
CA THR A 73 7.74 -7.30 -29.63
C THR A 73 8.84 -6.31 -29.27
N ASP A 74 9.72 -6.12 -30.24
CA ASP A 74 11.09 -5.63 -30.22
C ASP A 74 11.22 -4.08 -30.11
N GLU A 75 10.47 -3.41 -29.22
CA GLU A 75 10.53 -1.94 -29.01
C GLU A 75 11.17 -1.53 -27.66
N SER A 76 12.16 -2.30 -27.19
CA SER A 76 12.61 -2.32 -25.79
C SER A 76 13.64 -1.26 -25.38
N ALA A 77 14.24 -0.50 -26.31
CA ALA A 77 15.31 0.44 -25.97
C ALA A 77 14.82 1.84 -25.51
N GLY A 78 13.79 2.40 -26.14
CA GLY A 78 13.27 3.74 -25.81
C GLY A 78 12.30 3.76 -24.63
N GLN A 79 11.51 2.69 -24.45
CA GLN A 79 10.53 2.56 -23.36
C GLN A 79 11.21 2.33 -22.01
N SER A 80 12.32 1.57 -21.98
CA SER A 80 13.07 1.29 -20.74
C SER A 80 13.68 2.55 -20.11
N GLU A 81 14.20 3.48 -20.93
CA GLU A 81 14.78 4.74 -20.43
C GLU A 81 13.70 5.70 -19.89
N GLN A 82 12.55 5.80 -20.56
CA GLN A 82 11.42 6.60 -20.09
C GLN A 82 10.80 6.03 -18.80
N ASN A 83 10.69 4.70 -18.69
CA ASN A 83 10.21 4.04 -17.49
C ASN A 83 11.17 4.24 -16.30
N GLY A 84 12.49 4.20 -16.53
CA GLY A 84 13.48 4.50 -15.50
C GLY A 84 13.37 5.93 -14.96
N LEU A 85 13.23 6.92 -15.84
CA LEU A 85 13.07 8.32 -15.43
C LEU A 85 11.76 8.57 -14.67
N LEU A 86 10.67 7.93 -15.09
CA LEU A 86 9.39 8.06 -14.42
C LEU A 86 9.41 7.39 -13.03
N TRP A 87 10.10 6.26 -12.90
CA TRP A 87 10.36 5.61 -11.62
C TRP A 87 11.14 6.51 -10.66
N ASP A 88 12.24 7.14 -11.11
CA ASP A 88 13.01 8.08 -10.30
C ASP A 88 12.14 9.25 -9.81
N HIS A 89 11.22 9.73 -10.66
CA HIS A 89 10.27 10.75 -10.27
C HIS A 89 9.24 10.25 -9.25
N LEU A 90 8.75 9.01 -9.38
CA LEU A 90 7.82 8.39 -8.44
C LEU A 90 8.47 8.15 -7.08
N GLU A 91 9.67 7.55 -7.05
CA GLU A 91 10.46 7.40 -5.82
C GLU A 91 10.64 8.74 -5.13
N GLY A 92 11.02 9.77 -5.88
CA GLY A 92 11.18 11.11 -5.35
C GLY A 92 9.88 11.76 -4.87
N ALA A 93 8.74 11.47 -5.50
CA ALA A 93 7.43 11.97 -5.10
C ALA A 93 6.91 11.30 -3.81
N CYS A 94 7.24 10.02 -3.64
CA CYS A 94 6.84 9.19 -2.50
C CYS A 94 7.77 9.30 -1.28
N ALA A 95 8.97 9.88 -1.43
CA ALA A 95 10.03 9.88 -0.42
C ALA A 95 9.54 10.30 0.99
N GLU A 96 8.79 11.41 1.10
CA GLU A 96 8.27 11.87 2.39
C GLU A 96 7.24 10.90 2.98
N LEU A 97 6.33 10.35 2.16
CA LEU A 97 5.36 9.37 2.65
C LEU A 97 6.07 8.11 3.16
N VAL A 98 7.08 7.62 2.44
CA VAL A 98 7.86 6.45 2.84
C VAL A 98 8.58 6.72 4.16
N GLU A 99 9.16 7.91 4.34
CA GLU A 99 9.81 8.30 5.60
C GLU A 99 8.81 8.39 6.77
N ASP A 100 7.63 8.95 6.54
CA ASP A 100 6.57 9.05 7.54
C ASP A 100 6.04 7.66 7.95
N VAL A 101 5.87 6.75 6.98
CA VAL A 101 5.49 5.36 7.25
C VAL A 101 6.60 4.66 8.05
N ALA A 102 7.87 4.77 7.62
CA ALA A 102 9.00 4.19 8.33
C ALA A 102 9.10 4.70 9.77
N THR A 103 8.90 6.01 9.96
CA THR A 103 8.90 6.66 11.28
C THR A 103 7.74 6.19 12.14
N THR A 104 6.56 6.01 11.54
CA THR A 104 5.38 5.46 12.22
C THR A 104 5.60 4.04 12.70
N LEU A 105 6.14 3.17 11.85
CA LEU A 105 6.47 1.78 12.21
C LEU A 105 7.54 1.72 13.31
N ARG A 106 8.55 2.58 13.22
CA ARG A 106 9.60 2.70 14.24
C ARG A 106 9.03 3.17 15.59
N TYR A 107 8.12 4.14 15.57
CA TYR A 107 7.44 4.63 16.76
C TYR A 107 6.60 3.54 17.41
N TYR A 108 5.81 2.80 16.63
CA TYR A 108 5.06 1.63 17.11
C TYR A 108 6.00 0.61 17.76
N ALA A 109 7.10 0.25 17.09
CA ALA A 109 8.07 -0.70 17.60
C ALA A 109 8.77 -0.21 18.88
N ALA A 110 9.01 1.09 19.02
CA ALA A 110 9.54 1.66 20.26
C ALA A 110 8.52 1.56 21.40
N GLN A 111 7.27 1.98 21.18
CA GLN A 111 6.22 1.96 22.20
C GLN A 111 5.89 0.54 22.70
N HIS A 112 5.84 -0.42 21.78
CA HIS A 112 5.40 -1.78 22.08
C HIS A 112 6.56 -2.78 22.22
N GLY A 113 7.78 -2.40 21.82
CA GLY A 113 9.00 -3.20 21.98
C GLY A 113 9.79 -2.90 23.26
N SER A 114 9.61 -1.74 23.88
CA SER A 114 10.28 -1.37 25.14
C SER A 114 9.46 -1.68 26.39
N GLY A 115 8.41 -2.51 26.29
CA GLY A 115 7.55 -2.84 27.41
C GLY A 115 8.38 -3.39 28.58
N THR A 116 8.44 -2.63 29.69
CA THR A 116 8.83 -3.15 30.98
C THR A 116 8.10 -4.47 31.20
N PRO A 117 8.78 -5.55 31.60
CA PRO A 117 8.14 -6.84 31.77
C PRO A 117 6.99 -6.68 32.77
N VAL A 118 5.76 -6.84 32.30
CA VAL A 118 4.66 -7.18 33.18
C VAL A 118 5.10 -8.51 33.81
N GLN A 119 5.41 -8.46 35.11
CA GLN A 119 5.97 -9.56 35.87
C GLN A 119 5.21 -10.87 35.56
N GLY A 120 5.90 -11.85 34.96
CA GLY A 120 5.40 -13.22 34.89
C GLY A 120 5.72 -14.03 33.64
N SER A 121 6.19 -13.46 32.53
CA SER A 121 6.46 -14.25 31.31
C SER A 121 7.86 -14.02 30.77
N ALA A 122 8.75 -14.97 31.08
CA ALA A 122 10.06 -15.10 30.45
C ALA A 122 9.90 -15.52 28.99
N SER A 123 9.66 -14.55 28.09
CA SER A 123 9.86 -14.74 26.66
C SER A 123 10.83 -13.68 26.18
N LEU A 124 12.04 -14.12 25.83
CA LEU A 124 13.11 -13.30 25.30
C LEU A 124 12.63 -12.50 24.07
N GLY A 125 12.76 -11.18 24.13
CA GLY A 125 13.29 -10.38 23.02
C GLY A 125 12.50 -10.25 21.71
N SER A 126 11.23 -10.64 21.62
CA SER A 126 10.41 -10.32 20.44
C SER A 126 9.80 -8.93 20.61
N GLY A 127 10.58 -7.89 20.32
CA GLY A 127 10.04 -6.53 20.24
C GLY A 127 8.90 -6.50 19.22
N ALA A 128 7.78 -5.85 19.56
CA ALA A 128 6.64 -5.72 18.65
C ALA A 128 7.10 -5.06 17.34
N ARG A 129 7.26 -5.86 16.28
CA ARG A 129 7.65 -5.39 14.96
C ARG A 129 6.59 -5.81 13.97
N VAL A 130 6.35 -4.94 13.00
CA VAL A 130 5.52 -5.25 11.84
C VAL A 130 6.39 -5.99 10.84
N GLU A 131 6.06 -7.23 10.52
CA GLU A 131 6.77 -8.01 9.50
C GLU A 131 6.14 -7.90 8.12
N LYS A 132 4.85 -7.55 8.06
CA LYS A 132 4.07 -7.46 6.84
C LYS A 132 3.20 -6.20 6.80
N LEU A 133 3.20 -5.52 5.67
CA LEU A 133 2.39 -4.35 5.36
C LEU A 133 1.43 -4.67 4.21
N LEU A 134 0.13 -4.56 4.47
CA LEU A 134 -0.94 -4.67 3.50
C LEU A 134 -1.25 -3.28 2.97
N VAL A 135 -1.18 -3.06 1.66
CA VAL A 135 -1.42 -1.75 1.05
C VAL A 135 -2.80 -1.73 0.40
N SER A 136 -3.63 -0.75 0.77
CA SER A 136 -4.92 -0.46 0.15
C SER A 136 -4.97 1.00 -0.32
N GLY A 137 -6.06 1.38 -0.98
CA GLY A 137 -6.26 2.72 -1.51
C GLY A 137 -5.69 2.92 -2.92
N ALA A 138 -5.56 4.20 -3.30
CA ALA A 138 -5.34 4.63 -4.67
C ALA A 138 -4.02 4.17 -5.29
N LEU A 139 -3.01 3.86 -4.46
CA LEU A 139 -1.68 3.42 -4.93
C LEU A 139 -1.45 1.91 -4.79
N ALA A 140 -2.42 1.16 -4.26
CA ALA A 140 -2.26 -0.27 -4.03
C ALA A 140 -2.14 -1.10 -5.32
N GLY A 141 -2.61 -0.57 -6.45
CA GLY A 141 -2.52 -1.24 -7.76
C GLY A 141 -1.25 -0.92 -8.55
N ILE A 142 -0.29 -0.21 -7.96
CA ILE A 142 0.95 0.21 -8.64
C ILE A 142 2.09 -0.64 -8.08
N ASP A 143 2.57 -1.60 -8.87
CA ASP A 143 3.62 -2.54 -8.45
C ASP A 143 4.88 -1.81 -8.00
N GLU A 144 5.27 -0.78 -8.74
CA GLU A 144 6.38 0.11 -8.45
C GLU A 144 6.26 0.72 -7.05
N PHE A 145 5.06 1.17 -6.65
CA PHE A 145 4.86 1.69 -5.31
C PHE A 145 5.03 0.61 -4.23
N ILE A 146 4.57 -0.62 -4.50
CA ILE A 146 4.76 -1.77 -3.59
C ILE A 146 6.25 -2.11 -3.47
N GLU A 147 6.96 -2.19 -4.59
CA GLU A 147 8.41 -2.44 -4.65
C GLU A 147 9.23 -1.36 -3.93
N LEU A 148 8.82 -0.09 -4.07
CA LEU A 148 9.43 1.04 -3.37
C LEU A 148 9.32 0.85 -1.84
N LEU A 149 8.10 0.60 -1.35
CA LEU A 149 7.85 0.38 0.07
C LEU A 149 8.64 -0.81 0.58
N GLN A 150 8.65 -1.94 -0.15
CA GLN A 150 9.38 -3.14 0.25
C GLN A 150 10.89 -2.89 0.36
N THR A 151 11.46 -2.24 -0.65
CA THR A 151 12.88 -1.88 -0.69
C THR A 151 13.28 -0.93 0.45
N LYS A 152 12.45 0.08 0.74
CA LYS A 152 12.80 1.13 1.72
C LYS A 152 12.47 0.75 3.15
N LEU A 153 11.42 -0.03 3.37
CA LEU A 153 10.98 -0.42 4.71
C LEU A 153 11.60 -1.72 5.19
N TYR A 154 12.15 -2.54 4.29
CA TYR A 154 12.73 -3.86 4.60
C TYR A 154 11.74 -4.80 5.30
N ILE A 155 10.47 -4.75 4.89
CA ILE A 155 9.38 -5.63 5.36
C ILE A 155 8.65 -6.20 4.16
N GLU A 156 7.89 -7.28 4.36
CA GLU A 156 7.01 -7.80 3.31
C GLU A 156 5.92 -6.77 3.03
N VAL A 157 5.74 -6.36 1.78
CA VAL A 157 4.68 -5.44 1.36
C VAL A 157 3.85 -6.13 0.29
N THR A 158 2.53 -6.16 0.47
CA THR A 158 1.63 -6.77 -0.50
C THR A 158 0.40 -5.90 -0.73
N PRO A 159 -0.08 -5.76 -1.97
CA PRO A 159 -1.35 -5.12 -2.23
C PRO A 159 -2.49 -5.91 -1.57
N TRP A 160 -3.51 -5.21 -1.09
CA TRP A 160 -4.62 -5.79 -0.35
C TRP A 160 -5.95 -5.27 -0.86
N ASN A 161 -6.74 -6.20 -1.39
CA ASN A 161 -8.12 -5.98 -1.77
C ASN A 161 -9.05 -6.65 -0.74
N PRO A 162 -9.65 -5.87 0.19
CA PRO A 162 -10.54 -6.41 1.22
C PRO A 162 -11.86 -6.94 0.66
N VAL A 163 -12.28 -6.52 -0.54
CA VAL A 163 -13.53 -6.99 -1.15
C VAL A 163 -13.42 -8.46 -1.55
N VAL A 164 -12.23 -8.91 -1.97
CA VAL A 164 -11.98 -10.33 -2.30
C VAL A 164 -12.09 -11.23 -1.07
N ALA A 165 -11.86 -10.69 0.13
CA ALA A 165 -12.01 -11.43 1.38
C ALA A 165 -13.47 -11.57 1.83
N MET A 166 -14.39 -10.78 1.26
CA MET A 166 -15.83 -10.92 1.50
C MET A 166 -16.33 -12.13 0.69
N SER A 167 -17.04 -13.06 1.33
CA SER A 167 -17.61 -14.22 0.63
C SER A 167 -18.53 -13.75 -0.49
N GLY A 168 -18.09 -13.93 -1.74
CA GLY A 168 -18.88 -13.60 -2.91
C GLY A 168 -20.10 -14.49 -3.03
N ASP A 169 -21.21 -13.92 -3.50
CA ASP A 169 -22.40 -14.69 -3.87
C ASP A 169 -22.06 -15.59 -5.08
N ALA A 170 -22.54 -16.84 -5.08
CA ALA A 170 -22.29 -17.81 -6.15
C ALA A 170 -22.84 -17.36 -7.52
N ASN A 171 -23.66 -16.31 -7.53
CA ASN A 171 -24.27 -15.70 -8.72
C ASN A 171 -23.53 -14.47 -9.25
N GLN A 172 -22.32 -14.15 -8.76
CA GLN A 172 -21.57 -13.01 -9.29
C GLN A 172 -21.21 -13.23 -10.77
N THR A 173 -21.60 -12.25 -11.60
CA THR A 173 -21.16 -12.19 -12.99
C THR A 173 -19.65 -11.98 -13.08
N PRO A 174 -18.94 -12.58 -14.06
CA PRO A 174 -17.50 -12.40 -14.24
C PRO A 174 -17.06 -10.94 -14.37
N GLU A 175 -17.89 -10.09 -15.00
CA GLU A 175 -17.65 -8.65 -15.16
C GLU A 175 -17.58 -7.93 -13.82
N LEU A 176 -18.58 -8.15 -12.96
CA LEU A 176 -18.59 -7.60 -11.59
C LEU A 176 -17.37 -8.09 -10.79
N ALA A 177 -17.02 -9.37 -10.88
CA ALA A 177 -15.85 -9.91 -10.19
C ALA A 177 -14.54 -9.25 -10.66
N ALA A 178 -14.42 -8.94 -11.96
CA ALA A 178 -13.30 -8.19 -12.51
C ALA A 178 -13.26 -6.75 -11.99
N SER A 179 -14.38 -6.03 -12.02
CA SER A 179 -14.46 -4.66 -11.49
C SER A 179 -14.17 -4.59 -9.98
N LEU A 180 -14.62 -5.56 -9.19
CA LEU A 180 -14.30 -5.64 -7.76
C LEU A 180 -12.84 -5.97 -7.50
N ARG A 181 -12.19 -6.76 -8.37
CA ARG A 181 -10.75 -7.02 -8.29
C ARG A 181 -9.94 -5.75 -8.56
N GLU A 182 -10.35 -4.99 -9.57
CA GLU A 182 -9.71 -3.73 -9.99
C GLU A 182 -9.91 -2.60 -8.97
N ALA A 183 -11.15 -2.35 -8.55
CA ALA A 183 -11.47 -1.23 -7.66
C ALA A 183 -11.33 -1.56 -6.17
N GLY A 184 -11.29 -2.84 -5.80
CA GLY A 184 -11.55 -3.26 -4.42
C GLY A 184 -10.51 -2.81 -3.41
N SER A 185 -9.26 -2.60 -3.81
CA SER A 185 -8.24 -1.99 -2.93
C SER A 185 -8.62 -0.56 -2.51
N SER A 186 -9.29 0.20 -3.37
CA SER A 186 -9.82 1.53 -3.06
C SER A 186 -11.14 1.50 -2.28
N MET A 187 -11.72 0.30 -2.07
CA MET A 187 -12.99 0.11 -1.36
C MET A 187 -12.80 -0.36 0.08
N ALA A 188 -11.58 -0.30 0.63
CA ALA A 188 -11.30 -0.79 1.99
C ALA A 188 -12.22 -0.20 3.06
N LEU A 189 -12.44 1.11 3.01
CA LEU A 189 -13.36 1.79 3.91
C LEU A 189 -14.81 1.31 3.73
N ALA A 190 -15.30 1.23 2.49
CA ALA A 190 -16.66 0.80 2.19
C ALA A 190 -16.90 -0.66 2.60
N ALA A 191 -15.92 -1.54 2.34
CA ALA A 191 -15.95 -2.94 2.76
C ALA A 191 -16.00 -3.06 4.29
N GLY A 192 -15.18 -2.29 5.02
CA GLY A 192 -15.19 -2.26 6.47
C GLY A 192 -16.52 -1.78 7.06
N LEU A 193 -17.13 -0.76 6.45
CA LEU A 193 -18.46 -0.27 6.83
C LEU A 193 -19.54 -1.34 6.59
N ALA A 194 -19.51 -2.02 5.45
CA ALA A 194 -20.47 -3.10 5.16
C ALA A 194 -20.34 -4.27 6.15
N MET A 195 -19.11 -4.68 6.49
CA MET A 195 -18.86 -5.77 7.44
C MET A 195 -19.34 -5.47 8.86
N ARG A 196 -19.53 -4.20 9.24
CA ARG A 196 -20.11 -3.83 10.54
C ARG A 196 -21.59 -4.23 10.67
N HIS A 197 -22.27 -4.43 9.54
CA HIS A 197 -23.70 -4.74 9.50
C HIS A 197 -23.99 -6.25 9.43
N ILE A 198 -22.96 -7.09 9.50
CA ILE A 198 -23.03 -8.56 9.52
C ILE A 198 -22.77 -9.04 10.94
#